data_AF-A0A3B8CLJ9-F1
#
_entry.id   AF-A0A3B8CLJ9-F1
#
_cell.length_a   1.000
_cell.length_b   1.000
_cell.length_c   1.000
_cell.angle_alpha   90.00
_cell.angle_beta   90.00
_cell.angle_gamma   90.00
#
_symmetry.space_group_name_H-M   'P 1'
#
loop_
_entity.id
_entity.type
_entity.pdbx_description
1 polymer ?
#
loop_
_entity_poly.entity_id
_entity_poly.type
_entity_poly.pdbx_seq_one_letter_code
_entity_poly.pdbx_strand_id
1 'polypeptide(L)' 'MFHLHIIFNFIVLLVIVPQTSKENSLIITFNNSGLFKNYAEAKKNLLISTWITIFLFFIFKLFF' A
#
# COMPACT_ATOMS: atom_id res chain seq x y z
N MET A 1 11.14 -19.12 16.82
CA MET A 1 11.09 -17.66 17.00
C MET A 1 10.88 -16.88 15.69
N PHE A 2 11.55 -17.22 14.57
CA PHE A 2 11.45 -16.51 13.28
C PHE A 2 10.04 -16.52 12.62
N HIS A 3 9.29 -17.63 12.76
CA HIS A 3 7.94 -17.75 12.17
C HIS A 3 6.89 -16.84 12.82
N LEU A 4 7.02 -16.53 14.11
CA LEU A 4 6.07 -15.66 14.82
C LEU A 4 6.12 -14.21 14.29
N HIS A 5 7.31 -13.71 13.95
CA HIS A 5 7.48 -12.37 13.39
C HIS A 5 6.86 -12.23 11.99
N ILE A 6 6.89 -13.29 11.19
CA ILE A 6 6.28 -13.29 9.85
C ILE A 6 4.76 -13.20 9.98
N ILE A 7 4.16 -14.01 10.85
CA ILE A 7 2.72 -14.00 11.12
C ILE A 7 2.29 -12.63 11.66
N PHE A 8 3.07 -12.06 12.60
CA PHE A 8 2.79 -10.74 13.16
C PHE A 8 2.85 -9.63 12.10
N ASN A 9 3.81 -9.68 11.18
CA ASN A 9 3.90 -8.71 10.08
C ASN A 9 2.72 -8.81 9.10
N PHE A 10 2.24 -10.03 8.81
CA PHE A 10 1.03 -10.20 7.99
C PHE A 10 -0.23 -9.65 8.70
N ILE A 11 -0.36 -9.86 10.01
CA ILE A 11 -1.45 -9.30 10.81
C ILE A 11 -1.38 -7.78 10.82
N VAL A 12 -0.20 -7.19 11.04
CA VAL A 12 0.00 -5.73 11.01
C VAL A 12 -0.39 -5.16 9.64
N LEU A 13 -0.03 -5.81 8.54
CA LEU A 13 -0.47 -5.39 7.21
C LEU A 13 -1.98 -5.47 7.03
N LEU A 14 -2.61 -6.57 7.44
CA LEU A 14 -4.07 -6.71 7.35
C LEU A 14 -4.81 -5.67 8.21
N VAL A 15 -4.20 -5.20 9.31
CA VAL A 15 -4.76 -4.14 10.16
C VAL A 15 -4.54 -2.75 9.57
N ILE A 16 -3.43 -2.52 8.85
CA ILE A 16 -3.14 -1.24 8.20
C ILE A 16 -3.90 -1.09 6.86
N VAL A 17 -4.17 -2.18 6.13
CA VAL A 17 -4.84 -2.14 4.83
C VAL A 17 -6.24 -1.49 4.88
N PRO A 18 -7.14 -1.76 5.85
CA PRO A 18 -8.45 -1.13 5.93
C PRO A 18 -8.39 0.22 6.65
N GLN A 19 -7.43 1.08 6.31
CA GLN A 19 -7.51 2.50 6.69
C GLN A 19 -8.50 3.17 5.75
N THR A 20 -9.78 3.22 6.15
CA THR A 20 -10.80 4.01 5.47
C THR A 20 -10.43 5.49 5.53
N SER A 21 -9.89 6.05 4.46
CA SER A 21 -9.90 7.50 4.31
C SER A 21 -11.23 7.89 3.67
N LYS A 22 -12.10 8.53 4.46
CA LYS A 22 -12.83 9.67 3.91
C LYS A 22 -11.74 10.59 3.35
N GLU A 23 -11.60 10.59 2.02
CA GLU A 23 -10.63 11.38 1.25
C GLU A 23 -9.14 11.05 1.48
N ASN A 24 -8.56 10.25 0.59
CA ASN A 24 -7.12 9.97 0.60
C ASN A 24 -6.40 11.19 0.01
N SER A 25 -5.71 11.97 0.85
CA SER A 25 -5.00 13.17 0.44
C SER A 25 -3.96 12.91 -0.66
N LEU A 26 -3.36 11.72 -0.70
CA LEU A 26 -2.42 11.31 -1.73
C LEU A 26 -3.11 11.11 -3.08
N ILE A 27 -4.28 10.47 -3.10
CA ILE A 27 -5.08 10.29 -4.33
C ILE A 27 -5.58 11.65 -4.83
N ILE A 28 -5.99 12.55 -3.94
CA ILE A 28 -6.37 13.93 -4.29
C ILE A 28 -5.18 14.65 -4.91
N THR A 29 -4.00 14.56 -4.29
CA THR A 29 -2.77 15.16 -4.81
C THR A 29 -2.42 14.62 -6.19
N PHE A 30 -2.52 13.30 -6.39
CA PHE A 30 -2.29 12.66 -7.69
C PHE A 30 -3.33 12.99 -8.76
N ASN A 31 -4.58 13.18 -8.36
CA ASN A 31 -5.62 13.65 -9.27
C ASN A 31 -5.37 15.11 -9.67
N ASN A 32 -4.97 15.95 -8.72
CA ASN A 32 -4.70 17.37 -8.93
C ASN A 32 -3.39 17.63 -9.67
N SER A 33 -2.44 16.68 -9.68
CA SER A 33 -1.18 16.80 -10.42
C SER A 33 -1.34 16.59 -11.93
N GLY A 34 -2.51 16.17 -12.40
CA GLY A 34 -2.76 15.87 -13.82
C GLY A 34 -2.03 14.62 -14.34
N LEU A 35 -1.42 13.82 -13.46
CA LEU A 35 -0.70 12.59 -13.83
C LEU A 35 -1.66 11.45 -14.19
N PHE A 36 -2.88 11.48 -13.67
CA PHE A 36 -3.92 10.48 -13.93
C PHE A 36 -5.18 11.18 -14.44
N LYS A 37 -5.99 10.48 -15.25
CA LYS A 37 -7.16 11.10 -15.91
C LYS A 37 -8.26 11.44 -14.92
N ASN A 38 -8.36 10.71 -13.82
CA ASN A 38 -9.35 10.94 -12.77
C ASN A 38 -8.94 10.27 -11.45
N TYR A 39 -9.70 10.58 -10.40
CA TYR A 39 -9.51 10.06 -9.05
C TYR A 39 -9.54 8.52 -8.99
N ALA A 40 -10.39 7.88 -9.80
CA ALA A 40 -10.50 6.43 -9.83
C ALA A 40 -9.24 5.76 -10.40
N GLU A 41 -8.64 6.36 -11.43
CA GLU A 41 -7.38 5.90 -12.00
C GLU A 41 -6.21 6.12 -11.03
N ALA A 42 -6.12 7.30 -10.40
CA ALA A 42 -5.14 7.57 -9.35
C ALA A 42 -5.26 6.58 -8.18
N LYS A 43 -6.49 6.27 -7.75
CA LYS A 43 -6.78 5.27 -6.71
C LYS A 43 -6.31 3.87 -7.10
N LYS A 44 -6.62 3.44 -8.33
CA LYS A 44 -6.23 2.12 -8.84
C LYS A 44 -4.70 1.99 -8.89
N ASN A 45 -4.02 2.99 -9.43
CA ASN A 45 -2.56 2.96 -9.56
C ASN A 45 -1.87 3.03 -8.21
N LEU A 46 -2.38 3.85 -7.28
CA LEU A 46 -1.88 3.88 -5.92
C LEU A 46 -2.01 2.52 -5.24
N LEU A 47 -3.17 1.87 -5.36
CA LEU A 47 -3.41 0.54 -4.78
C LEU A 47 -2.42 -0.50 -5.32
N ILE A 48 -2.20 -0.52 -6.64
CA ILE A 48 -1.22 -1.41 -7.28
C ILE A 48 0.19 -1.12 -6.75
N SER A 49 0.59 0.15 -6.70
CA SER A 49 1.90 0.56 -6.20
C SER A 49 2.11 0.16 -4.74
N THR A 50 1.12 0.36 -3.88
CA THR A 50 1.19 -0.04 -2.47
C THR A 50 1.40 -1.54 -2.32
N TRP A 51 0.66 -2.37 -3.06
CA TRP A 51 0.84 -3.82 -3.01
C TRP A 51 2.21 -4.26 -3.54
N ILE A 52 2.72 -3.62 -4.60
CA ILE A 52 4.08 -3.87 -5.10
C ILE A 52 5.12 -3.52 -4.02
N THR A 53 4.99 -2.37 -3.36
CA THR A 53 5.92 -1.95 -2.30
C THR A 53 5.90 -2.91 -1.11
N ILE A 54 4.72 -3.34 -0.67
CA ILE A 54 4.57 -4.33 0.41
C ILE A 54 5.24 -5.66 0.02
N PHE A 55 5.00 -6.12 -1.21
CA PHE A 55 5.61 -7.34 -1.73
C PHE A 55 7.13 -7.25 -1.78
N LEU A 56 7.67 -6.14 -2.29
CA LEU A 56 9.11 -5.88 -2.33
C LEU A 56 9.71 -5.79 -0.93
N PHE A 57 9.03 -5.18 0.04
CA PHE A 57 9.48 -5.13 1.43
C PHE A 57 9.66 -6.53 2.01
N PHE A 58 8.69 -7.43 1.79
CA PHE A 58 8.81 -8.81 2.25
C PHE A 58 9.90 -9.61 1.55
N ILE A 59 10.06 -9.43 0.24
CA ILE A 59 11.18 -10.01 -0.51
C ILE A 59 12.49 -9.54 0.09
N PHE A 60 12.66 -8.23 0.25
CA PHE A 60 13.90 -7.66 0.78
C PHE A 60 14.23 -8.23 2.15
N LYS A 61 13.25 -8.24 3.07
CA LYS A 61 13.39 -8.82 4.41
C LYS A 61 13.62 -10.34 4.44
N LEU A 62 13.31 -11.04 3.36
CA LEU A 62 13.59 -12.48 3.23
C LEU A 62 15.04 -12.73 2.83
N PHE A 63 15.61 -11.87 1.98
CA PHE A 63 16.97 -12.03 1.42
C PHE A 63 18.06 -11.29 2.19
N PHE A 64 17.71 -10.25 2.94
CA PHE A 64 18.61 -9.41 3.75
C PHE A 64 18.10 -9.34 5.19
#